data_AF-X1NXD7-F1
#
_entry.id   AF-X1NXD7-F1
#
_cell.length_a   1.000
_cell.length_b   1.000
_cell.length_c   1.000
_cell.angle_alpha   90.00
_cell.angle_beta   90.00
_cell.angle_gamma   90.00
#
_symmetry.space_group_name_H-M   'P 1'
#
loop_
_entity.id
_entity.type
_entity.pdbx_description
1 polymer ?
#
loop_
_entity_poly.entity_id
_entity_poly.type
_entity_poly.pdbx_seq_one_letter_code
_entity_poly.pdbx_strand_id
1 'polypeptide(L)'
;MAYVIANNGTKKADGDTLTVSGADSVLVLIDVKPIYNPRLASFDKMKKALAKLGGDYEKLLGKHKAIHGEMFNRMRLDIGGGADHKLTSEKLLAQTTNDNLCRALVEKTFDAGRYNIISCTGELPPTLQGVWGGTYVPGWASDFTHNGNVPSAIASMMRGNMPELMLAYTSYMESIVPYLEINAKNMFGARGIVLPSRSTTNGFNNAMAPR
;
A
#
# COMPACT_ATOMS: atom_id res chain seq x y z
N MET A 1 -5.90 6.94 -15.35
CA MET A 1 -7.13 7.09 -16.14
C MET A 1 -8.31 7.16 -15.18
N ALA A 2 -9.23 8.11 -15.37
CA ALA A 2 -10.44 8.23 -14.56
C ALA A 2 -11.70 8.08 -15.44
N TYR A 3 -12.73 7.42 -14.91
CA TYR A 3 -14.03 7.27 -15.55
C TYR A 3 -15.12 7.70 -14.57
N VAL A 4 -15.93 8.69 -14.98
CA VAL A 4 -16.91 9.33 -14.10
C VAL A 4 -18.33 9.00 -14.53
N ILE A 5 -19.12 8.53 -13.57
CA ILE A 5 -20.53 8.20 -13.73
C ILE A 5 -21.32 9.21 -12.89
N ALA A 6 -22.17 9.97 -13.55
CA ALA A 6 -23.06 10.95 -12.92
C ALA A 6 -24.49 10.40 -13.00
N ASN A 7 -25.11 10.15 -11.84
CA ASN A 7 -26.50 9.70 -11.78
C ASN A 7 -27.42 10.92 -11.89
N ASN A 8 -28.35 10.91 -12.85
CA ASN A 8 -29.31 11.98 -13.13
C ASN A 8 -28.71 13.38 -13.41
N GLY A 9 -27.40 13.48 -13.67
CA GLY A 9 -26.72 14.74 -13.97
C GLY A 9 -26.06 14.74 -15.34
N THR A 10 -25.51 15.90 -15.71
CA THR A 10 -24.74 16.08 -16.95
C THR A 10 -23.25 16.11 -16.68
N LYS A 11 -22.46 15.75 -17.70
CA LYS A 11 -20.99 15.79 -17.67
C LYS A 11 -20.51 16.60 -18.86
N LYS A 12 -19.65 17.60 -18.62
CA LYS A 12 -18.99 18.39 -19.67
C LYS A 12 -17.48 18.33 -19.46
N ALA A 13 -16.76 17.84 -20.46
CA ALA A 13 -15.31 17.90 -20.49
C ALA A 13 -14.88 19.20 -21.19
N ASP A 14 -13.92 19.91 -20.62
CA ASP A 14 -13.33 21.13 -21.15
C ASP A 14 -11.82 21.13 -20.84
N GLY A 15 -11.00 20.88 -21.86
CA GLY A 15 -9.56 20.64 -21.69
C GLY A 15 -9.29 19.55 -20.64
N ASP A 16 -8.55 19.92 -19.59
CA ASP A 16 -8.16 19.05 -18.48
C ASP A 16 -9.20 18.97 -17.35
N THR A 17 -10.37 19.60 -17.52
CA THR A 17 -11.42 19.65 -16.51
C THR A 17 -12.64 18.84 -16.93
N LEU A 18 -13.23 18.13 -15.97
CA LEU A 18 -14.55 17.51 -16.12
C LEU A 18 -15.51 18.12 -15.10
N THR A 19 -16.52 18.81 -15.60
CA THR A 19 -17.59 19.39 -14.79
C THR A 19 -18.79 18.46 -14.76
N VAL A 20 -19.30 18.19 -13.57
CA VAL A 20 -20.56 17.46 -13.34
C VAL A 20 -21.59 18.43 -12.78
N SER A 21 -22.81 18.44 -13.33
CA SER A 21 -23.87 19.36 -12.91
C SER A 21 -25.20 18.63 -12.73
N GLY A 22 -25.92 18.96 -11.64
CA GLY A 22 -27.25 18.42 -11.35
C GLY A 22 -27.31 16.92 -11.08
N ALA A 23 -26.20 16.29 -10.67
CA ALA A 23 -26.18 14.87 -10.35
C ALA A 23 -26.62 14.61 -8.90
N ASP A 24 -27.40 13.55 -8.69
CA ASP A 24 -27.76 13.07 -7.34
C ASP A 24 -26.56 12.40 -6.65
N SER A 25 -25.70 11.77 -7.45
CA SER A 25 -24.49 11.11 -6.99
C SER A 25 -23.46 11.02 -8.10
N VAL A 26 -22.17 11.00 -7.72
CA VAL A 26 -21.06 10.82 -8.65
C VAL A 26 -20.20 9.65 -8.20
N LEU A 27 -19.96 8.70 -9.10
CA LEU A 27 -19.00 7.62 -8.92
C LEU A 27 -17.79 7.85 -9.82
N VAL A 28 -16.61 7.92 -9.21
CA VAL A 28 -15.33 8.08 -9.90
C VAL A 28 -14.55 6.77 -9.81
N LEU A 29 -14.29 6.15 -10.96
CA LEU A 29 -13.48 4.95 -11.07
C LEU A 29 -12.10 5.32 -11.60
N ILE A 30 -11.04 4.90 -10.91
CA ILE A 30 -9.66 5.28 -11.23
C ILE A 30 -8.81 4.03 -11.44
N ASP A 31 -8.04 4.02 -12.53
CA ASP A 31 -6.99 3.03 -12.82
C ASP A 31 -5.66 3.77 -13.03
N VAL A 32 -4.66 3.46 -12.22
CA VAL A 32 -3.31 4.04 -12.26
C VAL A 32 -2.32 2.92 -12.54
N LYS A 33 -1.50 3.11 -13.56
CA LYS A 33 -0.46 2.14 -13.94
C LYS A 33 0.86 2.86 -14.16
N PRO A 34 1.98 2.33 -13.64
CA PRO A 34 3.30 2.82 -14.03
C PRO A 34 3.51 2.51 -15.52
N ILE A 35 3.98 3.51 -16.28
CA ILE A 35 4.27 3.37 -17.71
C ILE A 35 5.78 3.51 -17.89
N TYR A 36 6.47 2.38 -17.94
CA TYR A 36 7.92 2.34 -18.16
C TYR A 36 8.30 2.55 -19.63
N ASN A 37 7.40 2.19 -20.54
CA ASN A 37 7.53 2.45 -21.97
C ASN A 37 6.28 3.19 -22.46
N PRO A 38 6.36 4.51 -22.71
CA PRO A 38 5.23 5.33 -23.17
C PRO A 38 4.56 4.80 -24.44
N ARG A 39 5.29 4.10 -25.31
CA ARG A 39 4.74 3.51 -26.53
C ARG A 39 3.75 2.38 -26.27
N LEU A 40 3.76 1.80 -25.06
CA LEU A 40 2.84 0.74 -24.64
C LEU A 40 1.65 1.28 -23.84
N ALA A 41 1.56 2.60 -23.63
CA ALA A 41 0.42 3.20 -22.94
C ALA A 41 -0.86 2.96 -23.74
N SER A 42 -1.88 2.39 -23.09
CA SER A 42 -3.18 2.14 -23.72
C SER A 42 -4.32 2.71 -22.89
N PHE A 43 -4.46 4.04 -22.94
CA PHE A 43 -5.52 4.76 -22.23
C PHE A 43 -6.92 4.30 -22.66
N ASP A 44 -7.13 3.99 -23.93
CA ASP A 44 -8.40 3.47 -24.43
C ASP A 44 -8.77 2.12 -23.83
N LYS A 45 -7.79 1.22 -23.65
CA LYS A 45 -8.00 -0.07 -23.00
C LYS A 45 -8.38 0.13 -21.54
N MET A 46 -7.70 1.03 -20.82
CA MET A 46 -8.03 1.37 -19.43
C MET A 46 -9.43 1.97 -19.33
N LYS A 47 -9.79 2.91 -20.21
CA LYS A 47 -11.12 3.52 -20.27
C LYS A 47 -12.21 2.48 -20.51
N LYS A 48 -12.01 1.59 -21.49
CA LYS A 48 -12.94 0.49 -21.79
C LYS A 48 -13.07 -0.48 -20.61
N ALA A 49 -11.98 -0.77 -19.90
CA ALA A 49 -12.01 -1.63 -18.72
C ALA A 49 -12.83 -0.99 -17.58
N LEU A 50 -12.59 0.29 -17.28
CA LEU A 50 -13.34 1.03 -16.26
C LEU A 50 -14.83 1.13 -16.61
N ALA A 51 -15.16 1.43 -17.87
CA ALA A 51 -16.56 1.52 -18.31
C ALA A 51 -17.33 0.19 -18.15
N LYS A 52 -16.64 -0.96 -18.29
CA LYS A 52 -17.24 -2.29 -18.12
C LYS A 52 -17.60 -2.64 -16.66
N LEU A 53 -17.03 -1.94 -15.68
CA LEU A 53 -17.32 -2.18 -14.25
C LEU A 53 -18.76 -1.79 -13.89
N GLY A 54 -19.38 -0.87 -14.66
CA GLY A 54 -20.72 -0.35 -14.41
C GLY A 54 -20.73 0.72 -13.31
N GLY A 55 -21.93 1.20 -12.97
CA GLY A 55 -22.17 2.29 -12.01
C GLY A 55 -22.74 1.88 -10.66
N ASP A 56 -22.86 0.58 -10.40
CA ASP A 56 -23.44 0.06 -9.16
C ASP A 56 -22.39 0.02 -8.04
N TYR A 57 -22.40 1.06 -7.20
CA TYR A 57 -21.45 1.21 -6.10
C TYR A 57 -21.54 0.06 -5.09
N GLU A 58 -22.74 -0.36 -4.69
CA GLU A 58 -22.92 -1.40 -3.69
C GLU A 58 -22.39 -2.75 -4.17
N LYS A 59 -22.59 -3.06 -5.47
CA LYS A 59 -21.99 -4.26 -6.08
C LYS A 59 -20.47 -4.20 -6.12
N LEU A 60 -19.88 -3.05 -6.45
CA LEU A 60 -18.43 -2.86 -6.47
C LEU A 60 -17.83 -2.96 -5.05
N LEU A 61 -18.45 -2.27 -4.10
CA LEU A 61 -18.07 -2.29 -2.70
C LEU A 61 -18.22 -3.69 -2.09
N GLY A 62 -19.30 -4.41 -2.40
CA GLY A 62 -19.51 -5.78 -1.95
C GLY A 62 -18.39 -6.73 -2.37
N LYS A 63 -17.93 -6.64 -3.64
CA LYS A 63 -16.77 -7.39 -4.12
C LYS A 63 -15.50 -7.04 -3.37
N HIS A 64 -15.23 -5.75 -3.17
CA HIS A 64 -14.05 -5.29 -2.43
C HIS A 64 -14.07 -5.76 -0.96
N LYS A 65 -15.20 -5.58 -0.28
CA LYS A 65 -15.40 -5.99 1.12
C LYS A 65 -15.16 -7.49 1.31
N ALA A 66 -15.61 -8.32 0.37
CA ALA A 66 -15.36 -9.76 0.44
C ALA A 66 -13.85 -10.08 0.37
N ILE A 67 -13.12 -9.45 -0.53
CA ILE A 67 -11.67 -9.68 -0.70
C ILE A 67 -10.88 -9.16 0.52
N HIS A 68 -11.04 -7.88 0.87
CA HIS A 68 -10.32 -7.29 1.99
C HIS A 68 -10.74 -7.89 3.33
N GLY A 69 -12.05 -8.09 3.51
CA GLY A 69 -12.63 -8.61 4.74
C GLY A 69 -12.25 -10.06 5.02
N GLU A 70 -12.01 -10.87 3.99
CA GLU A 70 -11.54 -12.26 4.18
C GLU A 70 -10.25 -12.28 4.99
N MET A 71 -9.25 -11.46 4.64
CA MET A 71 -7.97 -11.41 5.34
C MET A 71 -8.04 -10.59 6.64
N PHE A 72 -8.68 -9.43 6.60
CA PHE A 72 -8.75 -8.52 7.76
C PHE A 72 -9.45 -9.17 8.96
N ASN A 73 -10.57 -9.87 8.74
CA ASN A 73 -11.39 -10.44 9.81
C ASN A 73 -10.82 -11.73 10.43
N ARG A 74 -9.71 -12.29 9.93
CA ARG A 74 -9.10 -13.52 10.48
C ARG A 74 -8.54 -13.37 11.90
N MET A 75 -8.38 -12.14 12.37
CA MET A 75 -7.76 -11.84 13.66
C MET A 75 -8.40 -10.59 14.26
N ARG A 76 -8.53 -10.58 15.58
CA ARG A 76 -9.02 -9.46 16.37
C ARG A 76 -8.29 -9.46 17.70
N LEU A 77 -7.85 -8.30 18.14
CA LEU A 77 -7.41 -8.08 19.52
C LEU A 77 -8.60 -7.58 20.33
N ASP A 78 -8.91 -8.26 21.44
CA ASP A 78 -9.89 -7.80 22.42
C ASP A 78 -9.28 -7.89 23.80
N ILE A 79 -9.05 -6.72 24.40
CA ILE A 79 -8.53 -6.53 25.75
C ILE A 79 -9.56 -5.75 26.61
N GLY A 80 -10.82 -5.70 26.17
CA GLY A 80 -11.92 -5.05 26.85
C GLY A 80 -12.04 -3.54 26.57
N GLY A 81 -11.63 -3.06 25.40
CA GLY A 81 -11.82 -1.67 24.97
C GLY A 81 -13.18 -1.35 24.34
N GLY A 82 -14.05 -2.35 24.15
CA GLY A 82 -15.25 -2.25 23.30
C GLY A 82 -16.22 -1.09 23.60
N ALA A 83 -16.34 -0.64 24.85
CA ALA A 83 -17.24 0.46 25.22
C ALA A 83 -16.91 1.79 24.51
N ASP A 84 -15.64 1.99 24.17
CA ASP A 84 -15.11 3.23 23.59
C ASP A 84 -14.87 3.14 22.07
N HIS A 85 -15.16 2.00 21.42
CA HIS A 85 -14.95 1.82 19.96
C HIS A 85 -15.72 2.83 19.09
N LYS A 86 -16.81 3.39 19.62
CA LYS A 86 -17.60 4.44 18.95
C LYS A 86 -16.92 5.81 18.92
N LEU A 87 -15.86 6.01 19.71
CA LEU A 87 -15.12 7.26 19.75
C LEU A 87 -14.21 7.39 18.53
N THR A 88 -13.97 8.63 18.12
CA THR A 88 -13.01 8.91 17.04
C THR A 88 -11.59 8.63 17.51
N SER A 89 -10.66 8.39 16.58
CA SER A 89 -9.27 8.11 16.93
C SER A 89 -8.64 9.27 17.71
N GLU A 90 -9.00 10.51 17.40
CA GLU A 90 -8.54 11.72 18.07
C GLU A 90 -9.00 11.76 19.54
N LYS A 91 -10.26 11.35 19.80
CA LYS A 91 -10.78 11.28 21.18
C LYS A 91 -10.10 10.19 21.99
N LEU A 92 -9.89 9.01 21.40
CA LEU A 92 -9.17 7.91 22.03
C LEU A 92 -7.73 8.30 22.38
N LEU A 93 -7.06 9.01 21.47
CA LEU A 93 -5.70 9.53 21.69
C LEU A 93 -5.68 10.57 22.82
N ALA A 94 -6.61 11.52 22.82
CA ALA A 94 -6.68 12.58 23.83
C ALA A 94 -6.98 12.04 25.25
N GLN A 95 -7.65 10.89 25.36
CA GLN A 95 -7.94 10.24 26.65
C GLN A 95 -6.81 9.33 27.15
N THR A 96 -5.84 9.01 26.28
CA THR A 96 -4.72 8.12 26.61
C THR A 96 -3.61 8.89 27.31
N THR A 97 -3.12 8.37 28.43
CA THR A 97 -1.94 8.86 29.13
C THR A 97 -0.98 7.71 29.43
N ASN A 98 0.22 8.01 29.92
CA ASN A 98 1.16 6.97 30.35
C ASN A 98 0.61 6.11 31.50
N ASP A 99 -0.17 6.71 32.40
CA ASP A 99 -0.75 6.02 33.57
C ASP A 99 -2.11 5.38 33.26
N ASN A 100 -2.78 5.80 32.17
CA ASN A 100 -4.07 5.29 31.73
C ASN A 100 -4.10 5.08 30.22
N LEU A 101 -3.69 3.89 29.80
CA LEU A 101 -3.71 3.50 28.39
C LEU A 101 -5.15 3.16 27.96
N CYS A 102 -5.70 3.92 27.01
CA CYS A 102 -7.01 3.61 26.45
C CYS A 102 -6.96 2.28 25.67
N ARG A 103 -7.65 1.27 26.17
CA ARG A 103 -7.68 -0.08 25.57
C ARG A 103 -8.25 -0.07 24.15
N ALA A 104 -9.29 0.71 23.90
CA ALA A 104 -9.85 0.89 22.56
C ALA A 104 -8.84 1.49 21.58
N LEU A 105 -7.95 2.39 22.04
CA LEU A 105 -6.88 2.92 21.20
C LEU A 105 -5.91 1.80 20.80
N VAL A 106 -5.48 0.97 21.76
CA VAL A 106 -4.56 -0.15 21.50
C VAL A 106 -5.15 -1.13 20.49
N GLU A 107 -6.41 -1.54 20.68
CA GLU A 107 -7.12 -2.42 19.75
C GLU A 107 -7.23 -1.79 18.36
N LYS A 108 -7.59 -0.50 18.29
CA LYS A 108 -7.68 0.23 17.02
C LYS A 108 -6.33 0.40 16.33
N THR A 109 -5.25 0.62 17.08
CA THR A 109 -3.88 0.69 16.55
C THR A 109 -3.42 -0.67 16.02
N PHE A 110 -3.76 -1.75 16.72
CA PHE A 110 -3.50 -3.11 16.26
C PHE A 110 -4.19 -3.39 14.92
N ASP A 111 -5.48 -3.07 14.82
CA ASP A 111 -6.25 -3.22 13.58
C ASP A 111 -5.73 -2.31 12.46
N ALA A 112 -5.38 -1.06 12.77
CA ALA A 112 -4.80 -0.12 11.80
C ALA A 112 -3.47 -0.62 11.24
N GLY A 113 -2.62 -1.25 12.07
CA GLY A 113 -1.38 -1.86 11.61
C GLY A 113 -1.62 -2.96 10.58
N ARG A 114 -2.55 -3.88 10.87
CA ARG A 114 -2.93 -4.94 9.92
C ARG A 114 -3.57 -4.38 8.66
N TYR A 115 -4.52 -3.45 8.79
CA TYR A 115 -5.17 -2.77 7.68
C TYR A 115 -4.15 -2.13 6.73
N ASN A 116 -3.16 -1.42 7.29
CA ASN A 116 -2.14 -0.77 6.50
C ASN A 116 -1.31 -1.78 5.72
N ILE A 117 -0.83 -2.85 6.37
CA ILE A 117 -0.03 -3.89 5.71
C ILE A 117 -0.80 -4.58 4.59
N ILE A 118 -2.07 -4.93 4.80
CA ILE A 118 -2.94 -5.47 3.75
C ILE A 118 -3.06 -4.48 2.57
N SER A 119 -3.23 -3.19 2.88
CA SER A 119 -3.53 -2.16 1.89
C SER A 119 -2.31 -1.65 1.11
N CYS A 120 -1.09 -1.92 1.58
CA CYS A 120 0.15 -1.48 0.92
C CYS A 120 1.06 -2.62 0.47
N THR A 121 0.63 -3.87 0.61
CA THR A 121 1.32 -5.03 0.05
C THR A 121 0.63 -5.49 -1.21
N GLY A 122 1.38 -5.66 -2.30
CA GLY A 122 0.86 -6.10 -3.59
C GLY A 122 1.88 -6.96 -4.32
N GLU A 123 2.27 -6.56 -5.53
CA GLU A 123 3.40 -7.20 -6.23
C GLU A 123 4.74 -6.98 -5.51
N LEU A 124 4.85 -5.89 -4.76
CA LEU A 124 6.01 -5.52 -3.95
C LEU A 124 5.61 -5.45 -2.46
N PRO A 125 6.57 -5.64 -1.53
CA PRO A 125 6.31 -5.42 -0.12
C PRO A 125 6.12 -3.93 0.18
N PRO A 126 5.67 -3.56 1.38
CA PRO A 126 5.58 -2.16 1.80
C PRO A 126 6.95 -1.48 1.78
N THR A 127 7.02 -0.26 1.22
CA THR A 127 8.17 0.62 1.43
C THR A 127 8.10 1.31 2.80
N LEU A 128 9.07 2.17 3.15
CA LEU A 128 9.05 2.95 4.39
C LEU A 128 7.72 3.72 4.64
N GLN A 129 7.02 4.13 3.58
CA GLN A 129 5.74 4.83 3.66
C GLN A 129 4.59 4.00 3.07
N GLY A 130 4.75 2.68 2.95
CA GLY A 130 3.80 1.80 2.28
C GLY A 130 3.67 2.15 0.81
N VAL A 131 2.47 2.61 0.41
CA VAL A 131 2.16 3.15 -0.93
C VAL A 131 1.72 4.62 -0.87
N TRP A 132 1.84 5.26 0.29
CA TRP A 132 1.31 6.59 0.57
C TRP A 132 2.43 7.63 0.53
N GLY A 133 2.66 8.21 -0.64
CA GLY A 133 3.61 9.30 -0.85
C GLY A 133 2.95 10.50 -1.53
N GLY A 134 3.24 11.71 -1.06
CA GLY A 134 2.75 12.98 -1.63
C GLY A 134 3.86 13.91 -2.12
N THR A 135 5.09 13.40 -2.25
CA THR A 135 6.28 14.18 -2.59
C THR A 135 7.23 13.38 -3.49
N TYR A 136 7.99 14.09 -4.33
CA TYR A 136 9.05 13.52 -5.15
C TYR A 136 10.35 13.26 -4.38
N VAL A 137 10.48 13.81 -3.16
CA VAL A 137 11.64 13.65 -2.28
C VAL A 137 11.21 13.08 -0.93
N PRO A 138 10.65 11.86 -0.91
CA PRO A 138 10.21 11.26 0.35
C PRO A 138 11.38 11.04 1.31
N GLY A 139 11.08 11.08 2.62
CA GLY A 139 12.06 10.79 3.66
C GLY A 139 12.73 9.44 3.42
N TRP A 140 14.07 9.44 3.37
CA TRP A 140 14.86 8.27 2.99
C TRP A 140 14.36 7.59 1.71
N ALA A 141 13.97 8.36 0.70
CA ALA A 141 13.53 7.90 -0.62
C ALA A 141 12.32 6.94 -0.62
N SER A 142 11.64 6.75 0.52
CA SER A 142 10.62 5.71 0.70
C SER A 142 11.02 4.38 0.10
N ASP A 143 12.23 3.92 0.39
CA ASP A 143 12.78 2.71 -0.22
C ASP A 143 12.57 1.46 0.65
N PHE A 144 13.26 0.37 0.30
CA PHE A 144 13.33 -0.83 1.11
C PHE A 144 14.58 -0.76 1.99
N THR A 145 14.41 -0.34 3.23
CA THR A 145 15.48 -0.29 4.24
C THR A 145 15.49 -1.61 5.05
N HIS A 146 16.51 -2.43 4.82
CA HIS A 146 16.58 -3.84 5.25
C HIS A 146 17.12 -4.06 6.67
N ASN A 147 17.80 -3.07 7.24
CA ASN A 147 18.44 -3.18 8.56
C ASN A 147 17.49 -2.89 9.74
N GLY A 148 16.17 -2.90 9.50
CA GLY A 148 15.18 -2.78 10.56
C GLY A 148 13.76 -2.53 10.04
N ASN A 149 13.60 -1.59 9.11
CA ASN A 149 12.26 -1.12 8.71
C ASN A 149 11.44 -2.18 7.96
N VAL A 150 12.00 -2.75 6.88
CA VAL A 150 11.32 -3.83 6.13
C VAL A 150 11.07 -5.05 7.03
N PRO A 151 12.06 -5.57 7.80
CA PRO A 151 11.81 -6.63 8.77
C PRO A 151 10.65 -6.32 9.75
N SER A 152 10.57 -5.09 10.26
CA SER A 152 9.51 -4.68 11.18
C SER A 152 8.13 -4.71 10.52
N ALA A 153 8.02 -4.28 9.27
CA ALA A 153 6.77 -4.32 8.51
C ALA A 153 6.31 -5.77 8.28
N ILE A 154 7.20 -6.63 7.78
CA ILE A 154 6.85 -8.02 7.42
C ILE A 154 6.68 -8.94 8.63
N ALA A 155 7.26 -8.60 9.79
CA ALA A 155 7.10 -9.39 11.02
C ALA A 155 5.63 -9.55 11.43
N SER A 156 4.78 -8.57 11.09
CA SER A 156 3.35 -8.60 11.35
C SER A 156 2.57 -9.59 10.47
N MET A 157 3.08 -9.98 9.30
CA MET A 157 2.32 -10.75 8.31
C MET A 157 1.95 -12.14 8.83
N MET A 158 2.92 -12.88 9.38
CA MET A 158 2.65 -14.21 9.96
C MET A 158 1.86 -14.11 11.26
N ARG A 159 2.22 -13.17 12.15
CA ARG A 159 1.57 -12.99 13.46
C ARG A 159 0.14 -12.45 13.35
N GLY A 160 -0.15 -11.71 12.28
CA GLY A 160 -1.46 -11.15 11.97
C GLY A 160 -2.37 -12.06 11.15
N ASN A 161 -1.97 -13.33 10.93
CA ASN A 161 -2.68 -14.32 10.13
C ASN A 161 -2.88 -13.91 8.65
N MET A 162 -1.82 -13.34 8.05
CA MET A 162 -1.78 -12.86 6.66
C MET A 162 -0.55 -13.44 5.90
N PRO A 163 -0.32 -14.77 5.95
CA PRO A 163 0.89 -15.38 5.39
C PRO A 163 1.07 -15.15 3.89
N GLU A 164 -0.04 -14.98 3.16
CA GLU A 164 -0.04 -14.77 1.71
C GLU A 164 0.70 -13.48 1.30
N LEU A 165 0.73 -12.47 2.19
CA LEU A 165 1.43 -11.22 1.95
C LEU A 165 2.96 -11.37 1.93
N MET A 166 3.49 -12.45 2.52
CA MET A 166 4.93 -12.72 2.54
C MET A 166 5.48 -12.99 1.13
N LEU A 167 4.63 -13.45 0.20
CA LEU A 167 5.04 -13.70 -1.19
C LEU A 167 5.59 -12.44 -1.87
N ALA A 168 5.01 -11.27 -1.58
CA ALA A 168 5.51 -10.01 -2.11
C ALA A 168 6.96 -9.75 -1.69
N TYR A 169 7.29 -10.01 -0.42
CA TYR A 169 8.63 -9.86 0.11
C TYR A 169 9.60 -10.90 -0.47
N THR A 170 9.23 -12.19 -0.48
CA THR A 170 10.12 -13.24 -0.96
C THR A 170 10.40 -13.09 -2.45
N SER A 171 9.38 -12.83 -3.27
CA SER A 171 9.56 -12.58 -4.71
C SER A 171 10.39 -11.33 -4.98
N TYR A 172 10.22 -10.27 -4.18
CA TYR A 172 11.08 -9.09 -4.27
C TYR A 172 12.55 -9.44 -3.97
N MET A 173 12.82 -10.15 -2.87
CA MET A 173 14.17 -10.54 -2.48
C MET A 173 14.84 -11.42 -3.54
N GLU A 174 14.11 -12.41 -4.07
CA GLU A 174 14.58 -13.25 -5.18
C GLU A 174 14.90 -12.43 -6.43
N SER A 175 14.04 -11.45 -6.77
CA SER A 175 14.25 -10.61 -7.96
C SER A 175 15.55 -9.79 -7.92
N ILE A 176 16.04 -9.47 -6.71
CA ILE A 176 17.26 -8.67 -6.54
C ILE A 176 18.52 -9.48 -6.30
N VAL A 177 18.43 -10.81 -6.14
CA VAL A 177 19.58 -11.71 -5.91
C VAL A 177 20.72 -11.46 -6.91
N PRO A 178 20.50 -11.30 -8.23
CA PRO A 178 21.59 -11.05 -9.18
C PRO A 178 22.43 -9.81 -8.82
N TYR A 179 21.83 -8.76 -8.25
CA TYR A 179 22.55 -7.59 -7.78
C TYR A 179 23.35 -7.89 -6.51
N LEU A 180 22.80 -8.71 -5.62
CA LEU A 180 23.45 -9.08 -4.36
C LEU A 180 24.68 -9.96 -4.59
N GLU A 181 24.63 -10.82 -5.61
CA GLU A 181 25.79 -11.62 -6.05
C GLU A 181 26.91 -10.73 -6.61
N ILE A 182 26.54 -9.71 -7.40
CA ILE A 182 27.50 -8.70 -7.88
C ILE A 182 28.15 -7.97 -6.71
N ASN A 183 27.37 -7.58 -5.68
CA ASN A 183 27.92 -6.95 -4.48
C ASN A 183 28.95 -7.87 -3.78
N ALA A 184 28.62 -9.14 -3.56
CA ALA A 184 29.51 -10.11 -2.90
C ALA A 184 30.84 -10.27 -3.64
N LYS A 185 30.77 -10.41 -4.97
CA LYS A 185 31.95 -10.54 -5.84
C LYS A 185 32.81 -9.29 -5.81
N ASN A 186 32.22 -8.12 -6.02
CA ASN A 186 32.98 -6.89 -6.22
C ASN A 186 33.50 -6.29 -4.91
N MET A 187 32.77 -6.44 -3.80
CA MET A 187 33.18 -5.86 -2.52
C MET A 187 34.10 -6.78 -1.72
N PHE A 188 33.91 -8.10 -1.80
CA PHE A 188 34.58 -9.05 -0.93
C PHE A 188 35.32 -10.17 -1.67
N GLY A 189 35.28 -10.21 -3.01
CA GLY A 189 35.89 -11.30 -3.79
C GLY A 189 35.25 -12.66 -3.51
N ALA A 190 34.02 -12.67 -2.98
CA ALA A 190 33.37 -13.87 -2.45
C ALA A 190 32.23 -14.34 -3.36
N ARG A 191 31.89 -15.64 -3.24
CA ARG A 191 30.63 -16.21 -3.74
C ARG A 191 29.48 -15.84 -2.78
N GLY A 192 28.24 -16.12 -3.19
CA GLY A 192 27.05 -15.86 -2.37
C GLY A 192 26.50 -14.47 -2.61
N ILE A 193 25.78 -13.92 -1.63
CA ILE A 193 25.05 -12.65 -1.74
C ILE A 193 25.44 -11.68 -0.62
N VAL A 194 25.42 -10.38 -0.93
CA VAL A 194 25.48 -9.29 0.05
C VAL A 194 24.32 -8.34 -0.16
N LEU A 195 23.41 -8.30 0.81
CA LEU A 195 22.29 -7.37 0.86
C LEU A 195 22.77 -5.98 1.33
N PRO A 196 22.59 -4.90 0.54
CA PRO A 196 22.82 -3.55 1.05
C PRO A 196 21.80 -3.18 2.13
N SER A 197 22.09 -2.16 2.93
CA SER A 197 21.13 -1.65 3.92
C SER A 197 19.85 -1.11 3.29
N ARG A 198 19.91 -0.71 2.01
CA ARG A 198 18.84 -0.05 1.27
C ARG A 198 18.78 -0.57 -0.17
N SER A 199 17.58 -0.79 -0.69
CA SER A 199 17.36 -1.17 -2.09
C SER A 199 16.08 -0.54 -2.64
N THR A 200 15.96 -0.51 -3.98
CA THR A 200 14.79 0.03 -4.69
C THR A 200 14.38 -0.95 -5.78
N THR A 201 14.36 -0.53 -7.05
CA THR A 201 14.19 -1.39 -8.22
C THR A 201 15.41 -2.27 -8.51
N ASN A 202 16.52 -2.06 -7.80
CA ASN A 202 17.71 -2.90 -7.80
C ASN A 202 18.33 -2.97 -6.39
N GLY A 203 19.29 -3.89 -6.21
CA GLY A 203 19.98 -4.15 -4.94
C GLY A 203 21.48 -3.79 -4.95
N PHE A 204 21.93 -2.85 -5.78
CA PHE A 204 23.36 -2.47 -5.81
C PHE A 204 23.79 -1.79 -4.51
N ASN A 205 24.94 -2.20 -3.98
CA ASN A 205 25.55 -1.53 -2.85
C ASN A 205 26.47 -0.39 -3.31
N ASN A 206 25.89 0.80 -3.42
CA ASN A 206 26.61 2.02 -3.83
C ASN A 206 27.12 2.85 -2.64
N ALA A 207 27.00 2.34 -1.41
CA ALA A 207 27.41 3.09 -0.21
C ALA A 207 28.92 3.40 -0.18
N MET A 208 29.71 2.59 -0.90
CA MET A 208 31.17 2.73 -0.99
C MET A 208 31.63 3.30 -2.35
N ALA A 209 30.69 3.69 -3.22
CA ALA A 209 31.05 4.30 -4.50
C ALA A 209 31.62 5.72 -4.25
N PRO A 210 32.79 6.07 -4.81
CA PRO A 210 33.26 7.45 -4.76
C PRO A 210 32.22 8.36 -5.41
N ARG A 211 31.92 9.48 -4.74
CA ARG A 211 30.99 10.51 -5.25
C ARG A 211 31.55 11.22 -6.47
#